data_AF-A0A963U438-F1
#
_entry.id   AF-A0A963U438-F1
#
_cell.length_a   1.000
_cell.length_b   1.000
_cell.length_c   1.000
_cell.angle_alpha   90.00
_cell.angle_beta   90.00
_cell.angle_gamma   90.00
#
_symmetry.space_group_name_H-M   'P 1'
#
loop_
_entity.id
_entity.type
_entity.pdbx_description
1 polymer ?
#
loop_
_entity_poly.entity_id
_entity_poly.type
_entity_poly.pdbx_seq_one_letter_code
_entity_poly.pdbx_strand_id
1 'polypeptide(L)'
;DRHQFRIILSPEDAGELDDLNGYTRAVMAAAERDLGTRLDWVAVNHHDTDHPHVHIVLRGRDDQGRDLVIARDYITHGFRKRAEEIATLELGPRRDLDIARSRHAEIDKERFTSLDRKLCATANDGVVTPSRGKTAYERFQTKLLLARLRTLEKMRLAAREKDGWRLAPDLEETLREAGRRGDIIRSMGAAMGLQFEPAKLREFGAAGSPPRLVGRVVGEGAADDAHDKRFLALDGADGNQWHVAFDGAPGTAPPEGAIVEASLASAAPRKSDRTIAEIAARHDGMYSDALHARHDPSASPEYRLAHKRRLEALRRAGIGERLADGTWRIPADFLERTAQFEAAKAPARFRTLSWVGLDALTTAPVRTFLDETIEKGEGSYGALGFGGALQKALATRRNWLLAQGLAQEKVNGLSIDQDKLAARAAAAMNAHAEMLGHRLGKTFVPTEDGETIKGRFTERLDIPAGRFAVLEKSKEFTLVPWRPVMETRRGRLIEGVMERGRVNWNFGRTRSGPGR
;
A
#
# COMPACT_ATOMS: atom_id res chain seq x y z
N ASP A 1 2.22 6.34 -21.55
CA ASP A 1 2.54 7.74 -21.92
C ASP A 1 2.84 8.58 -20.69
N ARG A 2 3.20 9.86 -20.86
CA ARG A 2 3.42 10.80 -19.73
C ARG A 2 2.15 10.99 -18.89
N HIS A 3 0.99 10.95 -19.53
CA HIS A 3 -0.32 11.10 -18.93
C HIS A 3 -1.18 9.85 -19.19
N GLN A 4 -1.93 9.44 -18.18
CA GLN A 4 -2.92 8.37 -18.26
C GLN A 4 -4.05 8.66 -17.27
N PHE A 5 -5.25 8.20 -17.60
CA PHE A 5 -6.42 8.27 -16.72
C PHE A 5 -6.72 6.87 -16.21
N ARG A 6 -7.07 6.76 -14.94
CA ARG A 6 -7.54 5.51 -14.32
C ARG A 6 -9.00 5.68 -13.96
N ILE A 7 -9.84 4.80 -14.47
CA ILE A 7 -11.28 4.83 -14.28
C ILE A 7 -11.68 3.49 -13.67
N ILE A 8 -12.59 3.52 -12.70
CA ILE A 8 -13.19 2.32 -12.13
C ILE A 8 -14.68 2.36 -12.48
N LEU A 9 -15.17 1.31 -13.14
CA LEU A 9 -16.60 1.10 -13.37
C LEU A 9 -17.10 0.02 -12.40
N SER A 10 -17.93 0.43 -11.45
CA SER A 10 -18.54 -0.45 -10.45
C SER A 10 -20.06 -0.31 -10.51
N PRO A 11 -20.74 -1.01 -11.44
CA PRO A 11 -22.20 -1.07 -11.42
C PRO A 11 -22.68 -1.72 -10.11
N GLU A 12 -23.74 -1.17 -9.50
CA GLU A 12 -24.25 -1.68 -8.21
C GLU A 12 -24.66 -3.15 -8.30
N ASP A 13 -25.33 -3.51 -9.41
CA ASP A 13 -25.82 -4.85 -9.72
C ASP A 13 -24.97 -5.52 -10.80
N ALA A 14 -23.64 -5.36 -10.74
CA ALA A 14 -22.72 -5.90 -11.74
C ALA A 14 -22.82 -7.44 -11.92
N GLY A 15 -23.34 -8.16 -10.91
CA GLY A 15 -23.61 -9.60 -11.00
C GLY A 15 -24.87 -9.96 -11.79
N GLU A 16 -25.76 -9.00 -12.06
CA GLU A 16 -26.94 -9.16 -12.94
C GLU A 16 -26.63 -8.76 -14.39
N LEU A 17 -25.45 -8.17 -14.65
CA LEU A 17 -24.97 -7.92 -16.02
C LEU A 17 -24.46 -9.22 -16.63
N ASP A 18 -25.10 -9.66 -17.72
CA ASP A 18 -24.70 -10.87 -18.44
C ASP A 18 -23.29 -10.78 -19.04
N ASP A 19 -22.86 -9.57 -19.46
CA ASP A 19 -21.54 -9.32 -20.04
C ASP A 19 -20.93 -8.00 -19.55
N LEU A 20 -20.13 -8.07 -18.48
CA LEU A 20 -19.40 -6.93 -17.93
C LEU A 20 -18.36 -6.35 -18.92
N ASN A 21 -17.84 -7.17 -19.85
CA ASN A 21 -16.95 -6.68 -20.91
C ASN A 21 -17.73 -5.86 -21.94
N GLY A 22 -18.88 -6.35 -22.36
CA GLY A 22 -19.82 -5.68 -23.27
C GLY A 22 -20.26 -4.34 -22.71
N TYR A 23 -20.72 -4.34 -21.46
CA TYR A 23 -21.07 -3.13 -20.72
C TYR A 23 -19.92 -2.11 -20.72
N THR A 24 -18.70 -2.54 -20.36
CA THR A 24 -17.53 -1.65 -20.34
C THR A 24 -17.22 -1.05 -21.70
N ARG A 25 -17.26 -1.86 -22.77
CA ARG A 25 -17.04 -1.38 -24.14
C ARG A 25 -18.10 -0.37 -24.55
N ALA A 26 -19.37 -0.59 -24.19
CA ALA A 26 -20.44 0.35 -24.48
C ALA A 26 -20.22 1.70 -23.78
N VAL A 27 -19.79 1.70 -22.52
CA VAL A 27 -19.47 2.92 -21.76
C VAL A 27 -18.32 3.68 -22.41
N MET A 28 -17.25 2.98 -22.77
CA MET A 28 -16.10 3.60 -23.42
C MET A 28 -16.44 4.13 -24.81
N ALA A 29 -17.28 3.42 -25.58
CA ALA A 29 -17.75 3.88 -26.88
C ALA A 29 -18.67 5.12 -26.78
N ALA A 30 -19.47 5.22 -25.71
CA ALA A 30 -20.24 6.43 -25.43
C ALA A 30 -19.31 7.61 -25.09
N ALA A 31 -18.26 7.37 -24.32
CA ALA A 31 -17.26 8.39 -24.01
C ALA A 31 -16.46 8.84 -25.23
N GLU A 32 -16.10 7.93 -26.14
CA GLU A 32 -15.48 8.28 -27.43
C GLU A 32 -16.36 9.24 -28.25
N ARG A 33 -17.68 8.96 -28.31
CA ARG A 33 -18.63 9.83 -29.00
C ARG A 33 -18.73 11.21 -28.37
N ASP A 34 -18.81 11.28 -27.04
CA ASP A 34 -18.94 12.54 -26.31
C ASP A 34 -17.67 13.40 -26.39
N LEU A 35 -16.50 12.76 -26.39
CA LEU A 35 -15.20 13.44 -26.46
C LEU A 35 -14.77 13.74 -27.90
N GLY A 36 -15.42 13.14 -28.90
CA GLY A 36 -15.11 13.37 -30.31
C GLY A 36 -13.75 12.84 -30.75
N THR A 37 -13.21 11.83 -30.06
CA THR A 37 -11.93 11.17 -30.36
C THR A 37 -12.00 9.69 -30.03
N ARG A 38 -11.20 8.86 -30.70
CA ARG A 38 -10.96 7.49 -30.23
C ARG A 38 -10.16 7.49 -28.93
N LEU A 39 -10.46 6.52 -28.08
CA LEU A 39 -9.82 6.32 -26.80
C LEU A 39 -9.01 5.02 -26.84
N ASP A 40 -7.73 5.09 -26.49
CA ASP A 40 -6.84 3.94 -26.40
C ASP A 40 -6.79 3.49 -24.93
N TRP A 41 -7.40 2.35 -24.62
CA TRP A 41 -7.57 1.89 -23.25
C TRP A 41 -7.46 0.37 -23.12
N VAL A 42 -7.06 -0.07 -21.92
CA VAL A 42 -7.08 -1.48 -21.50
C VAL A 42 -7.89 -1.61 -20.22
N ALA A 43 -8.53 -2.76 -20.02
CA ALA A 43 -9.35 -3.00 -18.85
C ALA A 43 -9.16 -4.40 -18.26
N VAL A 44 -9.40 -4.52 -16.96
CA VAL A 44 -9.39 -5.79 -16.21
C VAL A 44 -10.65 -5.84 -15.34
N ASN A 45 -11.38 -6.96 -15.42
CA ASN A 45 -12.55 -7.22 -14.58
C ASN A 45 -12.11 -7.95 -13.31
N HIS A 46 -12.62 -7.49 -12.18
CA HIS A 46 -12.48 -8.14 -10.89
C HIS A 46 -13.84 -8.73 -10.49
N HIS A 47 -13.84 -10.02 -10.16
CA HIS A 47 -15.01 -10.77 -9.69
C HIS A 47 -14.82 -11.31 -8.26
N ASP A 48 -13.68 -10.99 -7.66
CA ASP A 48 -13.16 -11.46 -6.37
C ASP A 48 -13.47 -10.51 -5.20
N THR A 49 -14.19 -9.42 -5.47
CA THR A 49 -14.68 -8.46 -4.48
C THR A 49 -16.18 -8.56 -4.25
N ASP A 50 -16.70 -7.94 -3.18
CA ASP A 50 -18.13 -7.92 -2.82
C ASP A 50 -19.05 -7.51 -4.00
N HIS A 51 -18.56 -6.68 -4.94
CA HIS A 51 -19.24 -6.34 -6.19
C HIS A 51 -18.26 -6.44 -7.38
N PRO A 52 -18.63 -7.12 -8.49
CA PRO A 52 -17.81 -7.12 -9.69
C PRO A 52 -17.58 -5.70 -10.23
N HIS A 53 -16.35 -5.40 -10.63
CA HIS A 53 -16.00 -4.07 -11.13
C HIS A 53 -14.87 -4.15 -12.14
N VAL A 54 -14.67 -3.06 -12.88
CA VAL A 54 -13.71 -2.99 -13.99
C VAL A 54 -12.75 -1.84 -13.78
N HIS A 55 -11.45 -2.14 -13.78
CA HIS A 55 -10.39 -1.15 -13.84
C HIS A 55 -10.04 -0.84 -15.28
N ILE A 56 -10.05 0.43 -15.65
CA ILE A 56 -9.72 0.90 -16.99
C ILE A 56 -8.53 1.84 -16.90
N VAL A 57 -7.49 1.55 -17.67
CA VAL A 57 -6.37 2.47 -17.91
C VAL A 57 -6.54 3.06 -19.29
N LEU A 58 -6.81 4.35 -19.33
CA LEU A 58 -6.99 5.13 -20.55
C LEU A 58 -5.72 5.95 -20.83
N ARG A 59 -5.19 5.81 -22.04
CA ARG A 59 -4.04 6.56 -22.52
C ARG A 59 -4.36 8.05 -22.59
N GLY A 60 -3.46 8.90 -22.12
CA GLY A 60 -3.61 10.36 -22.18
C GLY A 60 -3.32 10.98 -23.55
N ARG A 61 -3.64 10.27 -24.64
CA ARG A 61 -3.48 10.78 -26.01
C ARG A 61 -4.76 10.59 -26.82
N ASP A 62 -5.06 11.57 -27.67
CA ASP A 62 -6.15 11.49 -28.65
C ASP A 62 -5.75 10.66 -29.87
N ASP A 63 -6.68 10.46 -30.80
CA ASP A 63 -6.48 9.70 -32.03
C ASP A 63 -5.52 10.36 -33.03
N GLN A 64 -5.19 11.64 -32.83
CA GLN A 64 -4.16 12.39 -33.55
C GLN A 64 -2.80 12.37 -32.83
N GLY A 65 -2.71 11.68 -31.69
CA GLY A 65 -1.50 11.56 -30.89
C GLY A 65 -1.16 12.81 -30.05
N ARG A 66 -2.06 13.78 -29.93
CA ARG A 66 -1.95 14.95 -29.05
C ARG A 66 -2.39 14.60 -27.63
N ASP A 67 -2.11 15.46 -26.66
CA ASP A 67 -2.54 15.24 -25.27
C ASP A 67 -4.08 15.21 -25.20
N LEU A 68 -4.64 14.13 -24.63
CA LEU A 68 -6.08 13.99 -24.42
C LEU A 68 -6.53 14.93 -23.30
N VAL A 69 -7.40 15.89 -23.64
CA VAL A 69 -7.96 16.84 -22.68
C VAL A 69 -9.42 16.49 -22.42
N ILE A 70 -9.73 16.06 -21.20
CA ILE A 70 -11.10 15.75 -20.77
C ILE A 70 -11.58 16.88 -19.86
N ALA A 71 -12.73 17.47 -20.17
CA ALA A 71 -13.34 18.51 -19.34
C ALA A 71 -13.61 17.98 -17.91
N ARG A 72 -13.33 18.81 -16.90
CA ARG A 72 -13.52 18.45 -15.48
C ARG A 72 -14.94 17.96 -15.19
N ASP A 73 -15.96 18.57 -15.79
CA ASP A 73 -17.35 18.18 -15.58
C ASP A 73 -17.65 16.80 -16.17
N TYR A 74 -17.01 16.45 -17.30
CA TYR A 74 -17.14 15.13 -17.90
C TYR A 74 -16.46 14.05 -17.03
N ILE A 75 -15.29 14.35 -16.45
CA ILE A 75 -14.64 13.48 -15.47
C ILE A 75 -15.54 13.30 -14.23
N THR A 76 -16.15 14.37 -13.75
CA THR A 76 -16.90 14.37 -12.48
C THR A 76 -18.26 13.67 -12.62
N HIS A 77 -18.95 13.86 -13.76
CA HIS A 77 -20.33 13.42 -13.96
C HIS A 77 -20.56 12.66 -15.27
N GLY A 78 -19.85 13.01 -16.35
CA GLY A 78 -20.07 12.46 -17.70
C GLY A 78 -19.93 10.94 -17.78
N PHE A 79 -18.79 10.40 -17.35
CA PHE A 79 -18.58 8.95 -17.32
C PHE A 79 -19.63 8.21 -16.49
N ARG A 80 -19.99 8.74 -15.32
CA ARG A 80 -21.02 8.16 -14.45
C ARG A 80 -22.37 8.15 -15.14
N LYS A 81 -22.76 9.26 -15.77
CA LYS A 81 -24.03 9.37 -16.49
C LYS A 81 -24.13 8.36 -17.63
N ARG A 82 -23.06 8.18 -18.42
CA ARG A 82 -23.04 7.17 -19.50
C ARG A 82 -23.12 5.74 -18.97
N ALA A 83 -22.40 5.45 -17.89
CA ALA A 83 -22.49 4.17 -17.19
C ALA A 83 -23.93 3.88 -16.71
N GLU A 84 -24.57 4.86 -16.06
CA GLU A 84 -25.96 4.74 -15.59
C GLU A 84 -26.96 4.54 -16.74
N GLU A 85 -26.83 5.31 -17.82
CA GLU A 85 -27.69 5.18 -19.01
C GLU A 85 -27.58 3.78 -19.64
N ILE A 86 -26.36 3.26 -19.80
CA ILE A 86 -26.12 1.95 -20.39
C ILE A 86 -26.60 0.83 -19.45
N ALA A 87 -26.32 0.93 -18.15
CA ALA A 87 -26.83 -0.01 -17.17
C ALA A 87 -28.36 -0.02 -17.16
N THR A 88 -28.99 1.14 -17.29
CA THR A 88 -30.46 1.27 -17.36
C THR A 88 -31.02 0.63 -18.64
N LEU A 89 -30.30 0.68 -19.76
CA LEU A 89 -30.71 0.03 -21.00
C LEU A 89 -30.63 -1.49 -20.89
N GLU A 90 -29.63 -2.03 -20.19
CA GLU A 90 -29.41 -3.48 -20.04
C GLU A 90 -30.28 -4.09 -18.93
N LEU A 91 -30.28 -3.48 -17.75
CA LEU A 91 -30.96 -3.99 -16.54
C LEU A 91 -32.38 -3.42 -16.35
N GLY A 92 -32.74 -2.39 -17.12
CA GLY A 92 -33.96 -1.63 -16.91
C GLY A 92 -33.82 -0.53 -15.85
N PRO A 93 -34.88 0.28 -15.63
CA PRO A 93 -34.87 1.31 -14.60
C PRO A 93 -34.79 0.66 -13.22
N ARG A 94 -33.90 1.18 -12.38
CA ARG A 94 -33.77 0.76 -10.99
C ARG A 94 -35.12 0.88 -10.27
N ARG A 95 -35.67 -0.22 -9.78
CA ARG A 95 -37.00 -0.23 -9.16
C ARG A 95 -36.91 0.25 -7.72
N ASP A 96 -38.01 0.80 -7.22
CA ASP A 96 -38.14 1.19 -5.79
C ASP A 96 -37.85 0.02 -4.84
N LEU A 97 -38.17 -1.21 -5.26
CA LEU A 97 -37.89 -2.43 -4.51
C LEU A 97 -36.39 -2.69 -4.38
N ASP A 98 -35.61 -2.44 -5.43
CA ASP A 98 -34.17 -2.66 -5.44
C ASP A 98 -33.46 -1.60 -4.58
N ILE A 99 -33.92 -0.35 -4.63
CA ILE A 99 -33.50 0.72 -3.71
C ILE A 99 -33.83 0.36 -2.25
N ALA A 100 -35.02 -0.17 -2.01
CA ALA A 100 -35.45 -0.59 -0.68
C ALA A 100 -34.60 -1.76 -0.14
N ARG A 101 -34.28 -2.76 -0.98
CA ARG A 101 -33.41 -3.89 -0.62
C ARG A 101 -31.99 -3.44 -0.30
N SER A 102 -31.39 -2.61 -1.16
CA SER A 102 -30.03 -2.08 -0.94
C SER A 102 -29.94 -1.32 0.39
N ARG A 103 -30.91 -0.43 0.67
CA ARG A 103 -30.98 0.28 1.96
C ARG A 103 -31.26 -0.64 3.15
N HIS A 104 -32.04 -1.70 2.97
CA HIS A 104 -32.29 -2.67 4.02
C HIS A 104 -31.02 -3.47 4.36
N ALA A 105 -30.21 -3.81 3.36
CA ALA A 105 -28.94 -4.50 3.56
C ALA A 105 -27.90 -3.66 4.31
N GLU A 106 -28.05 -2.33 4.38
CA GLU A 106 -27.17 -1.45 5.17
C GLU A 106 -27.43 -1.51 6.68
N ILE A 107 -28.60 -1.98 7.13
CA ILE A 107 -29.02 -1.95 8.54
C ILE A 107 -28.00 -2.62 9.46
N ASP A 108 -27.51 -3.80 9.06
CA ASP A 108 -26.65 -4.64 9.89
C ASP A 108 -25.16 -4.49 9.57
N LYS A 109 -24.79 -3.63 8.60
CA LYS A 109 -23.38 -3.48 8.22
C LYS A 109 -22.57 -2.77 9.30
N GLU A 110 -21.47 -3.35 9.73
CA GLU A 110 -20.49 -2.74 10.64
C GLU A 110 -19.55 -1.76 9.92
N ARG A 111 -20.13 -0.84 9.14
CA ARG A 111 -19.41 0.23 8.43
C ARG A 111 -20.27 1.49 8.34
N PHE A 112 -19.67 2.63 7.97
CA PHE A 112 -20.42 3.87 7.78
C PHE A 112 -21.21 3.82 6.45
N THR A 113 -22.52 3.98 6.53
CA THR A 113 -23.46 3.76 5.42
C THR A 113 -24.24 5.02 5.03
N SER A 114 -25.13 4.90 4.03
CA SER A 114 -26.01 6.00 3.65
C SER A 114 -27.04 6.32 4.74
N LEU A 115 -27.49 5.31 5.50
CA LEU A 115 -28.37 5.48 6.65
C LEU A 115 -27.71 6.33 7.75
N ASP A 116 -26.44 6.07 8.04
CA ASP A 116 -25.69 6.81 9.08
C ASP A 116 -25.50 8.28 8.69
N ARG A 117 -25.16 8.54 7.41
CA ARG A 117 -25.09 9.91 6.88
C ARG A 117 -26.40 10.67 7.05
N LYS A 118 -27.54 9.99 6.85
CA LYS A 118 -28.87 10.58 7.03
C LYS A 118 -29.16 10.83 8.51
N LEU A 119 -28.84 9.90 9.41
CA LEU A 119 -28.97 10.08 10.86
C LEU A 119 -28.20 11.32 11.33
N CYS A 120 -26.91 11.41 10.98
CA CYS A 120 -26.06 12.55 11.33
C CYS A 120 -26.62 13.88 10.79
N ALA A 121 -27.11 13.91 9.55
CA ALA A 121 -27.70 15.12 8.96
C ALA A 121 -28.99 15.57 9.65
N THR A 122 -29.75 14.64 10.24
CA THR A 122 -31.00 14.94 10.96
C THR A 122 -30.82 15.12 12.47
N ALA A 123 -29.64 14.84 13.01
CA ALA A 123 -29.37 14.97 14.43
C ALA A 123 -29.33 16.45 14.85
N ASN A 124 -29.98 16.77 15.95
CA ASN A 124 -29.87 18.08 16.61
C ASN A 124 -29.13 17.89 17.93
N ASP A 125 -27.98 18.55 18.09
CA ASP A 125 -27.09 18.37 19.25
C ASP A 125 -26.78 16.89 19.57
N GLY A 126 -26.53 16.11 18.52
CA GLY A 126 -26.26 14.67 18.61
C GLY A 126 -27.49 13.78 18.86
N VAL A 127 -28.69 14.34 18.99
CA VAL A 127 -29.93 13.59 19.22
C VAL A 127 -30.74 13.50 17.93
N VAL A 128 -31.10 12.28 17.53
CA VAL A 128 -32.00 12.01 16.42
C VAL A 128 -33.39 11.70 16.97
N THR A 129 -34.40 12.41 16.50
CA THR A 129 -35.82 12.14 16.78
C THR A 129 -36.51 11.67 15.49
N PRO A 130 -36.66 10.35 15.28
CA PRO A 130 -37.25 9.83 14.05
C PRO A 130 -38.72 10.26 13.91
N SER A 131 -39.04 10.99 12.84
CA SER A 131 -40.42 11.40 12.54
C SER A 131 -41.29 10.19 12.14
N ARG A 132 -42.58 10.20 12.51
CA ARG A 132 -43.53 9.13 12.16
C ARG A 132 -43.80 8.99 10.65
N GLY A 133 -43.42 9.97 9.83
CA GLY A 133 -43.62 9.96 8.38
C GLY A 133 -45.10 10.08 7.97
N LYS A 134 -45.41 11.00 7.06
CA LYS A 134 -46.77 11.24 6.55
C LYS A 134 -47.09 10.33 5.36
N THR A 135 -46.09 10.05 4.51
CA THR A 135 -46.25 9.18 3.33
C THR A 135 -45.80 7.74 3.60
N ALA A 136 -46.20 6.80 2.73
CA ALA A 136 -45.73 5.40 2.82
C ALA A 136 -44.21 5.29 2.69
N TYR A 137 -43.61 6.07 1.79
CA TYR A 137 -42.18 6.15 1.61
C TYR A 137 -41.46 6.69 2.85
N GLU A 138 -41.96 7.78 3.45
CA GLU A 138 -41.39 8.33 4.69
C GLU A 138 -41.48 7.33 5.85
N ARG A 139 -42.62 6.64 6.01
CA ARG A 139 -42.77 5.59 7.02
C ARG A 139 -41.76 4.46 6.84
N PHE A 140 -41.53 4.04 5.59
CA PHE A 140 -40.52 3.04 5.27
C PHE A 140 -39.11 3.52 5.63
N GLN A 141 -38.76 4.75 5.25
CA GLN A 141 -37.48 5.37 5.60
C GLN A 141 -37.27 5.46 7.11
N THR A 142 -38.29 5.88 7.87
CA THR A 142 -38.23 5.92 9.34
C THR A 142 -37.99 4.53 9.92
N LYS A 143 -38.63 3.48 9.38
CA LYS A 143 -38.39 2.09 9.84
C LYS A 143 -36.95 1.66 9.64
N LEU A 144 -36.34 1.98 8.49
CA LEU A 144 -34.92 1.67 8.23
C LEU A 144 -34.00 2.39 9.22
N LEU A 145 -34.23 3.68 9.45
CA LEU A 145 -33.43 4.47 10.39
C LEU A 145 -33.57 3.96 11.84
N LEU A 146 -34.78 3.59 12.26
CA LEU A 146 -35.02 2.98 13.58
C LEU A 146 -34.34 1.62 13.71
N ALA A 147 -34.37 0.80 12.66
CA ALA A 147 -33.67 -0.49 12.65
C ALA A 147 -32.16 -0.27 12.76
N ARG A 148 -31.60 0.66 11.98
CA ARG A 148 -30.18 1.02 12.04
C ARG A 148 -29.78 1.56 13.42
N LEU A 149 -30.57 2.44 14.02
CA LEU A 149 -30.33 2.96 15.38
C LEU A 149 -30.27 1.84 16.43
N ARG A 150 -31.11 0.80 16.31
CA ARG A 150 -31.03 -0.39 17.18
C ARG A 150 -29.75 -1.20 16.96
N THR A 151 -29.26 -1.29 15.72
CA THR A 151 -27.96 -1.91 15.44
C THR A 151 -26.82 -1.10 16.07
N LEU A 152 -26.84 0.23 15.89
CA LEU A 152 -25.88 1.14 16.52
C LEU A 152 -25.94 1.09 18.06
N GLU A 153 -27.11 0.88 18.65
CA GLU A 153 -27.29 0.64 20.10
C GLU A 153 -26.50 -0.56 20.59
N LYS A 154 -26.59 -1.69 19.88
CA LYS A 154 -25.85 -2.92 20.20
C LYS A 154 -24.34 -2.72 20.11
N MET A 155 -23.91 -1.86 19.19
CA MET A 155 -22.50 -1.46 19.03
C MET A 155 -22.07 -0.36 20.01
N ARG A 156 -22.97 0.13 20.88
CA ARG A 156 -22.74 1.25 21.81
C ARG A 156 -22.42 2.59 21.12
N LEU A 157 -22.85 2.74 19.87
CA LEU A 157 -22.70 3.96 19.07
C LEU A 157 -23.98 4.82 19.07
N ALA A 158 -25.07 4.32 19.66
CA ALA A 158 -26.27 5.09 19.92
C ALA A 158 -26.85 4.69 21.28
N ALA A 159 -27.54 5.63 21.95
CA ALA A 159 -28.25 5.38 23.19
C ALA A 159 -29.66 5.96 23.11
N ARG A 160 -30.65 5.24 23.64
CA ARG A 160 -32.02 5.78 23.74
C ARG A 160 -32.10 6.88 24.79
N GLU A 161 -32.77 7.95 24.42
CA GLU A 161 -33.18 9.04 25.31
C GLU A 161 -34.71 9.19 25.29
N LYS A 162 -35.25 10.06 26.15
CA LYS A 162 -36.69 10.25 26.31
C LYS A 162 -37.41 10.58 24.99
N ASP A 163 -36.81 11.46 24.20
CA ASP A 163 -37.41 12.01 22.97
C ASP A 163 -36.64 11.63 21.69
N GLY A 164 -35.79 10.60 21.74
CA GLY A 164 -34.98 10.21 20.60
C GLY A 164 -33.83 9.27 20.92
N TRP A 165 -32.77 9.39 20.11
CA TRP A 165 -31.56 8.59 20.19
C TRP A 165 -30.35 9.50 20.16
N ARG A 166 -29.51 9.46 21.19
CA ARG A 166 -28.22 10.13 21.19
C ARG A 166 -27.21 9.30 20.41
N LEU A 167 -26.60 9.88 19.39
CA LEU A 167 -25.48 9.29 18.66
C LEU A 167 -24.18 9.52 19.44
N ALA A 168 -23.27 8.56 19.38
CA ALA A 168 -21.92 8.74 19.93
C ALA A 168 -21.17 9.84 19.14
N PRO A 169 -20.40 10.72 19.81
CA PRO A 169 -19.65 11.80 19.15
C PRO A 169 -18.64 11.31 18.10
N ASP A 170 -18.13 10.09 18.28
CA ASP A 170 -17.14 9.41 17.43
C ASP A 170 -17.77 8.39 16.46
N LEU A 171 -19.11 8.31 16.35
CA LEU A 171 -19.82 7.30 15.54
C LEU A 171 -19.28 7.14 14.11
N GLU A 172 -19.04 8.26 13.42
CA GLU A 172 -18.53 8.21 12.05
C GLU A 172 -17.11 7.62 12.00
N GLU A 173 -16.24 8.02 12.92
CA GLU A 173 -14.87 7.52 13.00
C GLU A 173 -14.85 6.03 13.33
N THR A 174 -15.60 5.60 14.34
CA THR A 174 -15.67 4.19 14.76
C THR A 174 -16.21 3.29 13.64
N LEU A 175 -17.27 3.70 12.94
CA LEU A 175 -17.85 2.91 11.85
C LEU A 175 -16.94 2.88 10.61
N ARG A 176 -16.22 3.97 10.32
CA ARG A 176 -15.24 3.97 9.23
C ARG A 176 -14.06 3.06 9.55
N GLU A 177 -13.59 3.07 10.79
CA GLU A 177 -12.52 2.19 11.25
C GLU A 177 -12.96 0.71 11.22
N ALA A 178 -14.16 0.40 11.72
CA ALA A 178 -14.73 -0.95 11.67
C ALA A 178 -14.86 -1.45 10.21
N GLY A 179 -15.37 -0.61 9.30
CA GLY A 179 -15.45 -0.92 7.88
C GLY A 179 -14.08 -1.23 7.28
N ARG A 180 -13.11 -0.33 7.49
CA ARG A 180 -11.72 -0.50 7.04
C ARG A 180 -11.09 -1.77 7.60
N ARG A 181 -11.31 -2.06 8.88
CA ARG A 181 -10.82 -3.29 9.54
C ARG A 181 -11.42 -4.54 8.90
N GLY A 182 -12.71 -4.51 8.59
CA GLY A 182 -13.40 -5.58 7.86
C GLY A 182 -12.86 -5.78 6.46
N ASP A 183 -12.49 -4.71 5.75
CA ASP A 183 -11.88 -4.77 4.42
C ASP A 183 -10.49 -5.43 4.46
N ILE A 184 -9.68 -5.07 5.47
CA ILE A 184 -8.38 -5.72 5.71
C ILE A 184 -8.55 -7.21 6.03
N ILE A 185 -9.56 -7.60 6.81
CA ILE A 185 -9.82 -9.03 7.11
C ILE A 185 -10.13 -9.78 5.82
N ARG A 186 -10.96 -9.20 4.93
CA ARG A 186 -11.29 -9.83 3.64
C ARG A 186 -10.05 -9.94 2.74
N SER A 187 -9.27 -8.88 2.62
CA SER A 187 -8.06 -8.89 1.78
C SER A 187 -6.98 -9.83 2.31
N MET A 188 -6.78 -9.88 3.64
CA MET A 188 -5.87 -10.84 4.27
C MET A 188 -6.35 -12.28 4.10
N GLY A 189 -7.66 -12.53 4.23
CA GLY A 189 -8.26 -13.85 3.97
C GLY A 189 -8.05 -14.31 2.52
N ALA A 190 -8.21 -13.41 1.55
CA ALA A 190 -7.92 -13.70 0.15
C ALA A 190 -6.43 -13.99 -0.10
N ALA A 191 -5.52 -13.24 0.55
CA ALA A 191 -4.08 -13.38 0.37
C ALA A 191 -3.48 -14.60 1.08
N MET A 192 -3.96 -14.96 2.28
CA MET A 192 -3.42 -16.04 3.12
C MET A 192 -4.23 -17.36 3.03
N GLY A 193 -5.44 -17.31 2.46
CA GLY A 193 -6.33 -18.47 2.37
C GLY A 193 -6.60 -19.12 3.73
N LEU A 194 -6.49 -20.45 3.78
CA LEU A 194 -6.76 -21.25 4.98
C LEU A 194 -5.80 -21.00 6.16
N GLN A 195 -4.66 -20.34 5.90
CA GLN A 195 -3.69 -20.01 6.95
C GLN A 195 -4.08 -18.75 7.73
N PHE A 196 -5.07 -18.00 7.27
CA PHE A 196 -5.46 -16.74 7.90
C PHE A 196 -6.17 -16.97 9.24
N GLU A 197 -5.66 -16.31 10.29
CA GLU A 197 -6.22 -16.34 11.64
C GLU A 197 -6.56 -14.90 12.06
N PRO A 198 -7.84 -14.47 11.97
CA PRO A 198 -8.24 -13.09 12.27
C PRO A 198 -7.81 -12.57 13.65
N ALA A 199 -7.69 -13.45 14.64
CA ALA A 199 -7.23 -13.12 16.00
C ALA A 199 -5.74 -12.70 16.04
N LYS A 200 -4.91 -13.21 15.12
CA LYS A 200 -3.48 -12.89 14.99
C LYS A 200 -3.23 -11.68 14.10
N LEU A 201 -4.26 -11.17 13.42
CA LEU A 201 -4.11 -10.03 12.51
C LEU A 201 -3.72 -8.75 13.26
N ARG A 202 -2.67 -8.11 12.77
CA ARG A 202 -2.15 -6.81 13.20
C ARG A 202 -1.90 -5.93 11.98
N GLU A 203 -1.93 -4.62 12.19
CA GLU A 203 -1.67 -3.64 11.15
C GLU A 203 -0.34 -2.93 11.43
N PHE A 204 0.55 -2.94 10.44
CA PHE A 204 1.84 -2.29 10.59
C PHE A 204 1.71 -0.77 10.45
N GLY A 205 2.28 -0.02 11.39
CA GLY A 205 2.11 1.43 11.48
C GLY A 205 0.94 1.88 12.37
N ALA A 206 0.09 0.95 12.83
CA ALA A 206 -0.92 1.24 13.85
C ALA A 206 -0.29 1.35 15.26
N ALA A 207 -1.07 1.85 16.21
CA ALA A 207 -0.67 1.95 17.61
C ALA A 207 -0.22 0.59 18.17
N GLY A 208 0.95 0.55 18.82
CA GLY A 208 1.52 -0.68 19.38
C GLY A 208 2.27 -1.56 18.36
N SER A 209 2.39 -1.15 17.10
CA SER A 209 3.24 -1.86 16.12
C SER A 209 4.74 -1.69 16.44
N PRO A 210 5.58 -2.71 16.18
CA PRO A 210 7.01 -2.60 16.39
C PRO A 210 7.66 -1.67 15.34
N PRO A 211 8.78 -0.99 15.65
CA PRO A 211 9.45 -0.09 14.71
C PRO A 211 10.01 -0.81 13.48
N ARG A 212 10.33 -2.10 13.64
CA ARG A 212 10.77 -3.00 12.58
C ARG A 212 10.09 -4.35 12.76
N LEU A 213 9.67 -4.95 11.66
CA LEU A 213 9.01 -6.23 11.63
C LEU A 213 9.72 -7.15 10.64
N VAL A 214 10.28 -8.25 11.11
CA VAL A 214 10.75 -9.33 10.25
C VAL A 214 9.63 -10.31 10.02
N GLY A 215 9.38 -10.69 8.77
CA GLY A 215 8.32 -11.63 8.43
C GLY A 215 8.56 -12.31 7.09
N ARG A 216 7.86 -13.43 6.89
CA ARG A 216 7.76 -14.13 5.62
C ARG A 216 6.56 -13.60 4.83
N VAL A 217 6.76 -13.27 3.57
CA VAL A 217 5.67 -12.91 2.65
C VAL A 217 4.85 -14.16 2.36
N VAL A 218 3.56 -14.08 2.63
CA VAL A 218 2.60 -15.16 2.33
C VAL A 218 1.54 -14.73 1.31
N GLY A 219 1.49 -13.46 0.96
CA GLY A 219 0.65 -12.95 -0.11
C GLY A 219 0.78 -11.45 -0.31
N GLU A 220 0.19 -10.95 -1.38
CA GLU A 220 0.05 -9.52 -1.67
C GLU A 220 -1.33 -9.21 -2.21
N GLY A 221 -1.76 -7.97 -2.10
CA GLY A 221 -3.03 -7.51 -2.67
C GLY A 221 -3.13 -6.00 -2.79
N ALA A 222 -4.25 -5.52 -3.33
CA ALA A 222 -4.57 -4.10 -3.34
C ALA A 222 -5.04 -3.66 -1.95
N ALA A 223 -4.50 -2.54 -1.46
CA ALA A 223 -4.88 -1.93 -0.19
C ALA A 223 -5.93 -0.82 -0.36
N ASP A 224 -6.20 -0.41 -1.60
CA ASP A 224 -7.28 0.48 -1.96
C ASP A 224 -7.88 0.11 -3.32
N ASP A 225 -9.14 0.51 -3.54
CA ASP A 225 -9.84 0.28 -4.81
C ASP A 225 -9.13 0.96 -5.97
N ALA A 226 -8.40 2.07 -5.74
CA ALA A 226 -7.60 2.74 -6.75
C ALA A 226 -6.36 1.94 -7.22
N HIS A 227 -6.00 0.86 -6.49
CA HIS A 227 -4.78 0.06 -6.67
C HIS A 227 -3.48 0.87 -6.62
N ASP A 228 -3.54 2.08 -6.06
CA ASP A 228 -2.37 2.95 -5.87
C ASP A 228 -1.61 2.55 -4.62
N LYS A 229 -2.31 1.95 -3.66
CA LYS A 229 -1.71 1.37 -2.46
C LYS A 229 -1.83 -0.15 -2.53
N ARG A 230 -0.72 -0.81 -2.23
CA ARG A 230 -0.66 -2.28 -2.14
C ARG A 230 -0.42 -2.68 -0.70
N PHE A 231 -0.71 -3.92 -0.35
CA PHE A 231 -0.27 -4.49 0.92
C PHE A 231 0.47 -5.80 0.71
N LEU A 232 1.36 -6.10 1.66
CA LEU A 232 1.88 -7.45 1.86
C LEU A 232 1.20 -8.06 3.07
N ALA A 233 0.78 -9.31 2.93
CA ALA A 233 0.43 -10.18 4.04
C ALA A 233 1.72 -10.87 4.53
N LEU A 234 2.12 -10.60 5.76
CA LEU A 234 3.31 -11.20 6.36
C LEU A 234 2.94 -12.15 7.50
N ASP A 235 3.55 -13.33 7.52
CA ASP A 235 3.64 -14.19 8.70
C ASP A 235 4.85 -13.71 9.52
N GLY A 236 4.58 -13.03 10.63
CA GLY A 236 5.55 -12.29 11.43
C GLY A 236 6.42 -13.21 12.29
N ALA A 237 7.68 -12.79 12.50
CA ALA A 237 8.59 -13.51 13.39
C ALA A 237 8.14 -13.48 14.86
N ASP A 238 7.21 -12.58 15.20
CA ASP A 238 6.55 -12.46 16.51
C ASP A 238 5.34 -13.41 16.67
N GLY A 239 4.97 -14.16 15.61
CA GLY A 239 3.83 -15.08 15.59
C GLY A 239 2.49 -14.42 15.24
N ASN A 240 2.47 -13.12 14.92
CA ASN A 240 1.28 -12.42 14.42
C ASN A 240 1.25 -12.41 12.88
N GLN A 241 0.07 -12.13 12.33
CA GLN A 241 -0.15 -11.96 10.90
C GLN A 241 -0.31 -10.47 10.60
N TRP A 242 0.52 -9.93 9.72
CA TRP A 242 0.61 -8.49 9.53
C TRP A 242 0.10 -8.08 8.16
N HIS A 243 -0.84 -7.13 8.16
CA HIS A 243 -1.18 -6.35 6.98
C HIS A 243 -0.24 -5.14 6.91
N VAL A 244 0.58 -5.08 5.86
CA VAL A 244 1.59 -4.03 5.69
C VAL A 244 1.35 -3.26 4.40
N ALA A 245 0.72 -2.08 4.52
CA ALA A 245 0.48 -1.20 3.39
C ALA A 245 1.76 -0.49 2.93
N PHE A 246 1.97 -0.43 1.62
CA PHE A 246 3.14 0.20 1.02
C PHE A 246 2.83 0.81 -0.36
N ASP A 247 3.69 1.75 -0.75
CA ASP A 247 3.67 2.32 -2.09
C ASP A 247 4.58 1.45 -2.98
N GLY A 248 3.99 0.77 -3.95
CA GLY A 248 4.73 -0.12 -4.85
C GLY A 248 4.05 -0.27 -6.19
N ALA A 249 4.85 -0.27 -7.26
CA ALA A 249 4.34 -0.58 -8.58
C ALA A 249 4.06 -2.09 -8.72
N PRO A 250 3.19 -2.52 -9.65
CA PRO A 250 2.99 -3.93 -9.94
C PRO A 250 4.31 -4.65 -10.23
N GLY A 251 4.52 -5.83 -9.63
CA GLY A 251 5.72 -6.66 -9.85
C GLY A 251 7.00 -6.22 -9.12
N THR A 252 6.95 -5.15 -8.32
CA THR A 252 8.09 -4.72 -7.47
C THR A 252 8.06 -5.31 -6.08
N ALA A 253 6.95 -5.94 -5.69
CA ALA A 253 6.82 -6.59 -4.39
C ALA A 253 7.76 -7.80 -4.26
N PRO A 254 8.25 -8.08 -3.05
CA PRO A 254 8.88 -9.35 -2.76
C PRO A 254 7.90 -10.52 -3.00
N PRO A 255 8.35 -11.62 -3.62
CA PRO A 255 7.49 -12.75 -3.93
C PRO A 255 7.06 -13.50 -2.67
N GLU A 256 6.04 -14.33 -2.79
CA GLU A 256 5.66 -15.29 -1.74
C GLU A 256 6.86 -16.16 -1.33
N GLY A 257 6.99 -16.41 -0.03
CA GLY A 257 8.11 -17.14 0.57
C GLY A 257 9.36 -16.29 0.83
N ALA A 258 9.47 -15.08 0.27
CA ALA A 258 10.55 -14.15 0.59
C ALA A 258 10.50 -13.72 2.05
N ILE A 259 11.66 -13.40 2.61
CA ILE A 259 11.80 -12.91 3.98
C ILE A 259 12.15 -11.43 3.91
N VAL A 260 11.38 -10.60 4.60
CA VAL A 260 11.47 -9.14 4.53
C VAL A 260 11.54 -8.55 5.94
N GLU A 261 12.21 -7.41 6.03
CA GLU A 261 12.12 -6.49 7.16
C GLU A 261 11.29 -5.28 6.72
N ALA A 262 10.11 -5.12 7.30
CA ALA A 262 9.28 -3.94 7.18
C ALA A 262 9.72 -2.88 8.19
N SER A 263 9.75 -1.63 7.76
CA SER A 263 10.02 -0.46 8.59
C SER A 263 9.15 0.69 8.12
N LEU A 264 8.74 1.57 9.03
CA LEU A 264 8.12 2.83 8.61
C LEU A 264 9.20 3.71 7.98
N ALA A 265 8.86 4.43 6.91
CA ALA A 265 9.78 5.44 6.41
C ALA A 265 10.06 6.45 7.53
N SER A 266 11.34 6.79 7.74
CA SER A 266 11.71 7.94 8.58
C SER A 266 10.95 9.16 8.05
N ALA A 267 9.97 9.61 8.82
CA ALA A 267 9.23 10.81 8.49
C ALA A 267 9.94 11.99 9.14
N ALA A 268 10.51 12.86 8.31
CA ALA A 268 10.97 14.16 8.77
C ALA A 268 9.76 15.11 8.88
N PRO A 269 9.80 16.10 9.79
CA PRO A 269 8.80 17.16 9.81
C PRO A 269 8.74 17.84 8.43
N ARG A 270 7.54 18.20 7.97
CA ARG A 270 7.38 18.90 6.68
C ARG A 270 8.08 20.26 6.74
N LYS A 271 8.39 20.81 5.56
CA LYS A 271 8.91 22.19 5.47
C LYS A 271 7.99 23.19 6.18
N SER A 272 6.67 23.03 6.04
CA SER A 272 5.68 23.86 6.75
C SER A 272 5.77 23.74 8.26
N ASP A 273 6.04 22.55 8.79
CA ASP A 273 6.13 22.31 10.23
C ASP A 273 7.40 22.98 10.79
N ARG A 274 8.49 22.96 10.02
CA ARG A 274 9.73 23.70 10.37
C ARG A 274 9.50 25.21 10.38
N THR A 275 8.82 25.76 9.36
CA THR A 275 8.50 27.20 9.30
C THR A 275 7.59 27.61 10.47
N ILE A 276 6.59 26.80 10.82
CA ILE A 276 5.73 27.05 12.00
C ILE A 276 6.56 27.03 13.28
N ALA A 277 7.41 26.02 13.47
CA ALA A 277 8.26 25.91 14.65
C ALA A 277 9.25 27.07 14.75
N GLU A 278 9.83 27.51 13.64
CA GLU A 278 10.76 28.64 13.59
C GLU A 278 10.08 29.96 13.98
N ILE A 279 8.89 30.24 13.42
CA ILE A 279 8.10 31.42 13.79
C ILE A 279 7.73 31.34 15.27
N ALA A 280 7.22 30.19 15.73
CA ALA A 280 6.83 30.01 17.12
C ALA A 280 8.00 30.17 18.10
N ALA A 281 9.18 29.64 17.77
CA ALA A 281 10.37 29.77 18.60
C ALA A 281 10.83 31.23 18.79
N ARG A 282 10.56 32.11 17.80
CA ARG A 282 10.85 33.55 17.89
C ARG A 282 9.78 34.35 18.63
N HIS A 283 8.66 33.72 18.97
CA HIS A 283 7.48 34.36 19.55
C HIS A 283 6.91 33.55 20.72
N ASP A 284 7.77 33.06 21.61
CA ASP A 284 7.39 32.37 22.86
C ASP A 284 6.42 31.19 22.66
N GLY A 285 6.64 30.42 21.60
CA GLY A 285 5.80 29.28 21.23
C GLY A 285 4.50 29.65 20.50
N MET A 286 4.35 30.90 20.04
CA MET A 286 3.12 31.38 19.40
C MET A 286 3.25 31.51 17.88
N TYR A 287 2.23 31.05 17.17
CA TYR A 287 2.11 31.19 15.73
C TYR A 287 0.78 31.86 15.34
N SER A 288 0.83 32.82 14.41
CA SER A 288 -0.37 33.40 13.80
C SER A 288 -0.10 33.80 12.35
N ASP A 289 -1.15 34.04 11.57
CA ASP A 289 -1.00 34.53 10.18
C ASP A 289 -0.24 35.87 10.14
N ALA A 290 -0.50 36.75 11.11
CA ALA A 290 0.18 38.03 11.23
C ALA A 290 1.68 37.87 11.55
N LEU A 291 2.05 36.93 12.43
CA LEU A 291 3.46 36.63 12.73
C LEU A 291 4.16 36.02 11.50
N HIS A 292 3.47 35.16 10.76
CA HIS A 292 4.00 34.58 9.53
C HIS A 292 4.22 35.64 8.44
N ALA A 293 3.25 36.54 8.22
CA ALA A 293 3.39 37.63 7.25
C ALA A 293 4.53 38.60 7.60
N ARG A 294 4.81 38.81 8.90
CA ARG A 294 5.97 39.61 9.35
C ARG A 294 7.29 38.89 9.16
N HIS A 295 7.32 37.58 9.36
CA HIS A 295 8.52 36.76 9.20
C HIS A 295 8.91 36.58 7.72
N ASP A 296 7.93 36.34 6.85
CA ASP A 296 8.11 36.26 5.40
C ASP A 296 7.07 37.15 4.69
N PRO A 297 7.41 38.43 4.45
CA PRO A 297 6.52 39.35 3.72
C PRO A 297 6.26 38.96 2.28
N SER A 298 7.09 38.08 1.69
CA SER A 298 6.92 37.59 0.32
C SER A 298 5.95 36.40 0.23
N ALA A 299 5.57 35.80 1.36
CA ALA A 299 4.63 34.70 1.42
C ALA A 299 3.23 35.11 0.97
N SER A 300 2.71 34.41 -0.05
CA SER A 300 1.33 34.64 -0.54
C SER A 300 0.27 34.29 0.51
N PRO A 301 -0.91 34.94 0.47
CA PRO A 301 -2.03 34.59 1.35
C PRO A 301 -2.43 33.11 1.27
N GLU A 302 -2.38 32.50 0.07
CA GLU A 302 -2.67 31.09 -0.14
C GLU A 302 -1.65 30.19 0.56
N TYR A 303 -0.37 30.54 0.51
CA TYR A 303 0.70 29.81 1.18
C TYR A 303 0.52 29.85 2.70
N ARG A 304 0.20 31.00 3.28
CA ARG A 304 -0.07 31.10 4.73
C ARG A 304 -1.36 30.40 5.14
N LEU A 305 -2.40 30.45 4.32
CA LEU A 305 -3.63 29.67 4.52
C LEU A 305 -3.35 28.16 4.55
N ALA A 306 -2.42 27.67 3.73
CA ALA A 306 -1.99 26.27 3.77
C ALA A 306 -1.37 25.88 5.13
N HIS A 307 -0.62 26.78 5.77
CA HIS A 307 -0.04 26.56 7.11
C HIS A 307 -1.12 26.54 8.19
N LYS A 308 -2.13 27.43 8.09
CA LYS A 308 -3.29 27.40 8.98
C LYS A 308 -4.10 26.09 8.84
N ARG A 309 -4.33 25.64 7.60
CA ARG A 309 -4.98 24.33 7.33
C ARG A 309 -4.16 23.17 7.88
N ARG A 310 -2.83 23.25 7.79
CA ARG A 310 -1.91 22.27 8.38
C ARG A 310 -2.04 22.22 9.91
N LEU A 311 -2.09 23.37 10.59
CA LEU A 311 -2.29 23.44 12.04
C LEU A 311 -3.65 22.91 12.48
N GLU A 312 -4.72 23.19 11.73
CA GLU A 312 -6.04 22.60 12.01
C GLU A 312 -6.05 21.07 11.86
N ALA A 313 -5.30 20.53 10.89
CA ALA A 313 -5.14 19.09 10.75
C ALA A 313 -4.36 18.48 11.94
N LEU A 314 -3.30 19.16 12.41
CA LEU A 314 -2.50 18.74 13.56
C LEU A 314 -3.25 18.85 14.89
N ARG A 315 -4.10 19.86 15.05
CA ARG A 315 -4.97 20.05 16.22
C ARG A 315 -5.88 18.85 16.47
N ARG A 316 -6.43 18.27 15.41
CA ARG A 316 -7.28 17.06 15.49
C ARG A 316 -6.51 15.85 16.00
N ALA A 317 -5.19 15.84 15.84
CA ALA A 317 -4.29 14.82 16.38
C ALA A 317 -3.70 15.19 17.76
N GLY A 318 -4.20 16.24 18.40
CA GLY A 318 -3.68 16.73 19.69
C GLY A 318 -2.32 17.44 19.60
N ILE A 319 -1.90 17.87 18.40
CA ILE A 319 -0.62 18.54 18.18
C ILE A 319 -0.87 20.04 17.96
N GLY A 320 -0.57 20.83 18.99
CA GLY A 320 -0.80 22.28 19.03
C GLY A 320 -2.23 22.66 19.43
N GLU A 321 -2.38 23.85 19.97
CA GLU A 321 -3.64 24.37 20.51
C GLU A 321 -4.02 25.68 19.83
N ARG A 322 -5.29 25.85 19.47
CA ARG A 322 -5.82 27.12 18.95
C ARG A 322 -6.47 27.91 20.07
N LEU A 323 -6.00 29.13 20.28
CA LEU A 323 -6.52 30.08 21.27
C LEU A 323 -7.76 30.82 20.74
N ALA A 324 -8.48 31.48 21.65
CA ALA A 324 -9.73 32.20 21.35
C ALA A 324 -9.53 33.36 20.37
N ASP A 325 -8.35 33.99 20.38
CA ASP A 325 -7.96 35.09 19.48
C ASP A 325 -7.53 34.61 18.07
N GLY A 326 -7.48 33.29 17.85
CA GLY A 326 -7.04 32.68 16.59
C GLY A 326 -5.53 32.45 16.49
N THR A 327 -4.77 32.78 17.53
CA THR A 327 -3.34 32.43 17.67
C THR A 327 -3.19 30.95 18.02
N TRP A 328 -2.04 30.37 17.66
CA TRP A 328 -1.70 28.98 17.90
C TRP A 328 -0.58 28.87 18.92
N ARG A 329 -0.79 28.03 19.94
CA ARG A 329 0.26 27.61 20.86
C ARG A 329 0.91 26.33 20.33
N ILE A 330 2.21 26.42 20.08
CA ILE A 330 3.05 25.36 19.51
C ILE A 330 3.95 24.79 20.62
N PRO A 331 3.88 23.48 20.93
CA PRO A 331 4.68 22.90 21.99
C PRO A 331 6.16 22.78 21.61
N ALA A 332 7.06 22.68 22.60
CA ALA A 332 8.51 22.61 22.36
C ALA A 332 8.94 21.36 21.56
N ASP A 333 8.21 20.26 21.70
CA ASP A 333 8.41 18.99 20.99
C ASP A 333 7.61 18.92 19.67
N PHE A 334 7.12 20.06 19.15
CA PHE A 334 6.26 20.10 17.96
C PHE A 334 6.87 19.40 16.74
N LEU A 335 8.16 19.56 16.48
CA LEU A 335 8.83 18.90 15.37
C LEU A 335 8.88 17.38 15.56
N GLU A 336 9.11 16.90 16.78
CA GLU A 336 9.10 15.47 17.07
C GLU A 336 7.68 14.89 16.91
N ARG A 337 6.66 15.55 17.46
CA ARG A 337 5.26 15.11 17.33
C ARG A 337 4.78 15.13 15.89
N THR A 338 5.14 16.15 15.12
CA THR A 338 4.79 16.22 13.69
C THR A 338 5.53 15.17 12.87
N ALA A 339 6.79 14.86 13.19
CA ALA A 339 7.52 13.75 12.59
C ALA A 339 6.82 12.40 12.88
N GLN A 340 6.42 12.14 14.12
CA GLN A 340 5.67 10.94 14.50
C GLN A 340 4.31 10.87 13.79
N PHE A 341 3.59 12.00 13.70
CA PHE A 341 2.32 12.10 12.98
C PHE A 341 2.45 11.80 11.48
N GLU A 342 3.54 12.26 10.86
CA GLU A 342 3.85 11.91 9.47
C GLU A 342 4.30 10.44 9.34
N ALA A 343 5.05 9.90 10.31
CA ALA A 343 5.51 8.51 10.32
C ALA A 343 4.35 7.52 10.38
N ALA A 344 3.32 7.81 11.18
CA ALA A 344 2.10 7.01 11.26
C ALA A 344 1.32 6.97 9.93
N LYS A 345 1.58 7.91 9.02
CA LYS A 345 0.96 7.99 7.69
C LYS A 345 1.91 7.61 6.57
N ALA A 346 3.17 7.38 6.89
CA ALA A 346 4.18 7.06 5.90
C ALA A 346 3.99 5.62 5.42
N PRO A 347 4.11 5.36 4.11
CA PRO A 347 4.06 4.00 3.59
C PRO A 347 5.20 3.17 4.20
N ALA A 348 4.94 1.89 4.42
CA ALA A 348 5.99 0.98 4.84
C ALA A 348 7.07 0.86 3.76
N ARG A 349 8.30 0.67 4.19
CA ARG A 349 9.44 0.30 3.33
C ARG A 349 9.87 -1.11 3.68
N PHE A 350 10.19 -1.87 2.65
CA PHE A 350 10.71 -3.21 2.80
C PHE A 350 12.19 -3.26 2.45
N ARG A 351 12.95 -3.96 3.30
CA ARG A 351 14.25 -4.51 2.96
C ARG A 351 14.09 -6.01 2.81
N THR A 352 14.33 -6.54 1.61
CA THR A 352 14.32 -8.00 1.41
C THR A 352 15.57 -8.61 2.03
N LEU A 353 15.39 -9.46 3.04
CA LEU A 353 16.45 -10.21 3.70
C LEU A 353 16.83 -11.47 2.92
N SER A 354 15.83 -12.10 2.30
CA SER A 354 16.00 -13.25 1.41
C SER A 354 14.91 -13.28 0.35
N TRP A 355 15.29 -13.58 -0.89
CA TRP A 355 14.35 -13.81 -2.00
C TRP A 355 13.89 -15.26 -2.08
N VAL A 356 14.54 -16.16 -1.35
CA VAL A 356 14.19 -17.58 -1.25
C VAL A 356 13.67 -17.93 0.15
N GLY A 357 12.95 -19.04 0.24
CA GLY A 357 12.42 -19.56 1.50
C GLY A 357 13.52 -19.92 2.51
N LEU A 358 13.13 -19.97 3.77
CA LEU A 358 14.02 -20.17 4.92
C LEU A 358 14.85 -21.45 4.84
N ASP A 359 14.25 -22.56 4.39
CA ASP A 359 14.92 -23.85 4.28
C ASP A 359 16.16 -23.79 3.40
N ALA A 360 16.08 -23.04 2.29
CA ALA A 360 17.19 -22.85 1.36
C ALA A 360 18.39 -22.11 1.97
N LEU A 361 18.19 -21.40 3.09
CA LEU A 361 19.25 -20.64 3.77
C LEU A 361 20.01 -21.45 4.81
N THR A 362 19.37 -22.49 5.36
CA THR A 362 19.92 -23.24 6.51
C THR A 362 21.26 -23.91 6.23
N THR A 363 21.46 -24.37 4.99
CA THR A 363 22.69 -25.04 4.54
C THR A 363 23.39 -24.30 3.40
N ALA A 364 22.98 -23.05 3.12
CA ALA A 364 23.51 -22.30 2.00
C ALA A 364 24.99 -21.94 2.21
N PRO A 365 25.90 -22.22 1.26
CA PRO A 365 27.32 -21.86 1.38
C PRO A 365 27.60 -20.37 1.18
N VAL A 366 26.69 -19.49 1.58
CA VAL A 366 26.78 -18.03 1.44
C VAL A 366 26.40 -17.36 2.75
N ARG A 367 26.79 -16.09 2.93
CA ARG A 367 26.33 -15.29 4.06
C ARG A 367 24.85 -14.94 3.89
N THR A 368 24.06 -15.13 4.94
CA THR A 368 22.62 -14.84 4.96
C THR A 368 22.26 -13.97 6.17
N PHE A 369 21.04 -13.46 6.22
CA PHE A 369 20.57 -12.70 7.40
C PHE A 369 20.52 -13.57 8.67
N LEU A 370 20.42 -14.90 8.56
CA LEU A 370 20.47 -15.81 9.70
C LEU A 370 21.82 -15.71 10.42
N ASP A 371 22.90 -15.50 9.68
CA ASP A 371 24.26 -15.41 10.21
C ASP A 371 24.39 -14.17 11.11
N GLU A 372 23.88 -13.02 10.66
CA GLU A 372 23.84 -11.79 11.47
C GLU A 372 23.02 -11.96 12.75
N THR A 373 21.89 -12.67 12.67
CA THR A 373 21.04 -12.97 13.83
C THR A 373 21.75 -13.88 14.83
N ILE A 374 22.44 -14.91 14.34
CA ILE A 374 23.21 -15.85 15.17
C ILE A 374 24.39 -15.13 15.86
N GLU A 375 25.10 -14.27 15.13
CA GLU A 375 26.23 -13.50 15.68
C GLU A 375 25.79 -12.52 16.78
N LYS A 376 24.63 -11.88 16.62
CA LYS A 376 24.07 -10.96 17.62
C LYS A 376 23.52 -11.68 18.85
N GLY A 377 23.03 -12.92 18.69
CA GLY A 377 22.36 -13.64 19.78
C GLY A 377 21.07 -12.97 20.26
N GLU A 378 20.51 -12.08 19.44
CA GLU A 378 19.34 -11.25 19.76
C GLU A 378 18.08 -11.80 19.07
N GLY A 379 16.95 -11.70 19.77
CA GLY A 379 15.61 -11.88 19.20
C GLY A 379 14.71 -12.79 20.03
N SER A 380 13.57 -12.26 20.44
CA SER A 380 12.44 -13.07 20.91
C SER A 380 11.53 -13.32 19.71
N TYR A 381 11.39 -14.60 19.33
CA TYR A 381 10.55 -15.02 18.22
C TYR A 381 9.35 -15.80 18.76
N GLY A 382 8.20 -15.68 18.08
CA GLY A 382 7.02 -16.47 18.41
C GLY A 382 7.30 -17.96 18.28
N ALA A 383 6.68 -18.80 19.12
CA ALA A 383 6.91 -20.25 19.11
C ALA A 383 6.23 -20.99 17.93
N LEU A 384 5.26 -20.34 17.29
CA LEU A 384 4.45 -20.90 16.19
C LEU A 384 4.61 -20.06 14.93
N GLY A 385 4.10 -20.58 13.80
CA GLY A 385 4.15 -19.89 12.51
C GLY A 385 5.59 -19.65 12.02
N PHE A 386 5.81 -18.51 11.35
CA PHE A 386 7.15 -18.14 10.87
C PHE A 386 8.17 -17.96 12.00
N GLY A 387 7.76 -17.45 13.18
CA GLY A 387 8.66 -17.32 14.33
C GLY A 387 9.29 -18.66 14.75
N GLY A 388 8.48 -19.71 14.85
CA GLY A 388 8.96 -21.06 15.21
C GLY A 388 9.83 -21.67 14.11
N ALA A 389 9.46 -21.46 12.85
CA ALA A 389 10.28 -21.87 11.71
C ALA A 389 11.64 -21.16 11.70
N LEU A 390 11.67 -19.86 11.99
CA LEU A 390 12.89 -19.05 12.10
C LEU A 390 13.81 -19.56 13.21
N GLN A 391 13.28 -19.86 14.40
CA GLN A 391 14.07 -20.45 15.49
C GLN A 391 14.71 -21.77 15.08
N LYS A 392 13.95 -22.67 14.44
CA LYS A 392 14.47 -23.94 13.94
C LYS A 392 15.57 -23.73 12.89
N ALA A 393 15.36 -22.82 11.94
CA ALA A 393 16.34 -22.52 10.91
C ALA A 393 17.63 -21.91 11.45
N LEU A 394 17.54 -21.02 12.45
CA LEU A 394 18.71 -20.47 13.15
C LEU A 394 19.52 -21.58 13.81
N ALA A 395 18.86 -22.53 14.49
CA ALA A 395 19.52 -23.68 15.09
C ALA A 395 20.18 -24.60 14.05
N THR A 396 19.47 -24.93 12.96
CA THR A 396 20.02 -25.74 11.86
C THR A 396 21.21 -25.04 11.20
N ARG A 397 21.11 -23.74 10.95
CA ARG A 397 22.17 -22.92 10.35
C ARG A 397 23.40 -22.86 11.24
N ARG A 398 23.24 -22.63 12.54
CA ARG A 398 24.33 -22.67 13.53
C ARG A 398 25.08 -23.99 13.48
N ASN A 399 24.34 -25.11 13.54
CA ASN A 399 24.95 -26.45 13.51
C ASN A 399 25.68 -26.72 12.20
N TRP A 400 25.12 -26.28 11.07
CA TRP A 400 25.76 -26.42 9.76
C TRP A 400 27.06 -25.62 9.68
N LEU A 401 27.09 -24.36 10.14
CA LEU A 401 28.30 -23.52 10.15
C LEU A 401 29.44 -24.14 10.99
N LEU A 402 29.10 -24.69 12.17
CA LEU A 402 30.05 -25.41 13.02
C LEU A 402 30.57 -26.68 12.34
N ALA A 403 29.67 -27.51 11.79
CA ALA A 403 30.03 -28.76 11.12
C ALA A 403 30.91 -28.55 9.87
N GLN A 404 30.76 -27.42 9.17
CA GLN A 404 31.58 -27.06 8.02
C GLN A 404 32.91 -26.38 8.39
N GLY A 405 33.18 -26.15 9.68
CA GLY A 405 34.37 -25.43 10.14
C GLY A 405 34.37 -23.94 9.74
N LEU A 406 33.18 -23.38 9.47
CA LEU A 406 32.97 -21.99 9.08
C LEU A 406 32.70 -21.07 10.28
N ALA A 407 32.55 -21.64 11.47
CA ALA A 407 32.31 -20.89 12.67
C ALA A 407 32.91 -21.57 13.90
N GLN A 408 33.08 -20.80 14.96
CA GLN A 408 33.58 -21.23 16.27
C GLN A 408 32.68 -20.70 17.38
N GLU A 409 32.45 -21.51 18.41
CA GLU A 409 31.68 -21.08 19.58
C GLU A 409 32.42 -19.99 20.37
N LYS A 410 31.67 -18.99 20.84
CA LYS A 410 32.12 -17.96 21.78
C LYS A 410 31.27 -18.05 23.04
N VAL A 411 31.77 -17.49 24.15
CA VAL A 411 31.11 -17.51 25.47
C VAL A 411 29.63 -17.07 25.39
N ASN A 412 29.30 -16.07 24.55
CA ASN A 412 27.93 -15.55 24.37
C ASN A 412 27.48 -15.51 22.89
N GLY A 413 27.91 -16.45 22.05
CA GLY A 413 27.48 -16.45 20.65
C GLY A 413 28.30 -17.34 19.72
N LEU A 414 28.31 -17.00 18.45
CA LEU A 414 29.07 -17.70 17.42
C LEU A 414 29.94 -16.70 16.67
N SER A 415 31.20 -17.04 16.40
CA SER A 415 32.06 -16.27 15.50
C SER A 415 32.11 -16.93 14.14
N ILE A 416 31.71 -16.23 13.09
CA ILE A 416 31.73 -16.77 11.72
C ILE A 416 33.02 -16.32 11.02
N ASP A 417 33.70 -17.26 10.37
CA ASP A 417 34.88 -17.01 9.53
C ASP A 417 34.41 -16.49 8.16
N GLN A 418 34.42 -15.16 8.01
CA GLN A 418 33.85 -14.49 6.84
C GLN A 418 34.63 -14.80 5.56
N ASP A 419 35.94 -14.98 5.63
CA ASP A 419 36.79 -15.25 4.47
C ASP A 419 36.53 -16.67 3.93
N LYS A 420 36.44 -17.67 4.81
CA LYS A 420 36.08 -19.04 4.39
C LYS A 420 34.67 -19.11 3.83
N LEU A 421 33.72 -18.40 4.43
CA LEU A 421 32.34 -18.37 3.94
C LEU A 421 32.26 -17.67 2.57
N ALA A 422 33.02 -16.60 2.35
CA ALA A 422 33.11 -15.92 1.05
C ALA A 422 33.71 -16.83 -0.04
N ALA A 423 34.76 -17.60 0.29
CA ALA A 423 35.33 -18.57 -0.64
C ALA A 423 34.32 -19.67 -1.03
N ARG A 424 33.54 -20.18 -0.06
CA ARG A 424 32.45 -21.13 -0.33
C ARG A 424 31.32 -20.51 -1.17
N ALA A 425 31.03 -19.23 -0.96
CA ALA A 425 30.02 -18.51 -1.72
C ALA A 425 30.39 -18.38 -3.19
N ALA A 426 31.65 -18.04 -3.48
CA ALA A 426 32.16 -17.96 -4.86
C ALA A 426 32.05 -19.31 -5.59
N ALA A 427 32.46 -20.40 -4.94
CA ALA A 427 32.35 -21.75 -5.51
C ALA A 427 30.90 -22.15 -5.79
N ALA A 428 29.99 -21.84 -4.86
CA ALA A 428 28.56 -22.15 -5.02
C ALA A 428 27.88 -21.32 -6.11
N MET A 429 28.29 -20.07 -6.30
CA MET A 429 27.82 -19.22 -7.38
C MET A 429 28.24 -19.78 -8.74
N ASN A 430 29.49 -20.21 -8.88
CA ASN A 430 29.99 -20.85 -10.11
C ASN A 430 29.19 -22.13 -10.43
N ALA A 431 28.93 -22.98 -9.44
CA ALA A 431 28.11 -24.19 -9.63
C ALA A 431 26.66 -23.86 -10.08
N HIS A 432 26.03 -22.84 -9.51
CA HIS A 432 24.72 -22.38 -9.97
C HIS A 432 24.74 -21.86 -11.40
N ALA A 433 25.79 -21.11 -11.74
CA ALA A 433 25.95 -20.57 -13.07
C ALA A 433 26.22 -21.68 -14.12
N GLU A 434 26.98 -22.72 -13.78
CA GLU A 434 27.16 -23.89 -14.65
C GLU A 434 25.82 -24.62 -14.92
N MET A 435 25.03 -24.90 -13.88
CA MET A 435 23.69 -25.49 -14.03
C MET A 435 22.78 -24.62 -14.93
N LEU A 436 22.82 -23.31 -14.72
CA LEU A 436 22.07 -22.36 -15.55
C LEU A 436 22.58 -22.36 -17.00
N GLY A 437 23.88 -22.46 -17.21
CA GLY A 437 24.50 -22.55 -18.52
C GLY A 437 24.07 -23.79 -19.30
N HIS A 438 23.96 -24.95 -18.63
CA HIS A 438 23.40 -26.16 -19.24
C HIS A 438 21.94 -25.98 -19.67
N ARG A 439 21.12 -25.31 -18.85
CA ARG A 439 19.72 -25.03 -19.18
C ARG A 439 19.57 -24.06 -20.34
N LEU A 440 20.41 -23.03 -20.39
CA LEU A 440 20.36 -21.99 -21.44
C LEU A 440 21.11 -22.38 -22.72
N GLY A 441 21.95 -23.42 -22.68
CA GLY A 441 22.86 -23.77 -23.77
C GLY A 441 23.94 -22.71 -24.00
N LYS A 442 24.40 -22.04 -22.94
CA LYS A 442 25.32 -20.88 -22.99
C LYS A 442 26.40 -20.96 -21.93
N THR A 443 27.56 -20.39 -22.21
CA THR A 443 28.67 -20.32 -21.26
C THR A 443 28.46 -19.17 -20.27
N PHE A 444 28.69 -19.43 -18.98
CA PHE A 444 28.70 -18.37 -17.97
C PHE A 444 30.00 -17.56 -18.05
N VAL A 445 29.89 -16.24 -18.06
CA VAL A 445 31.01 -15.30 -17.96
C VAL A 445 30.84 -14.43 -16.71
N PRO A 446 31.73 -14.56 -15.70
CA PRO A 446 31.71 -13.69 -14.53
C PRO A 446 32.09 -12.26 -14.92
N THR A 447 31.60 -11.28 -14.16
CA THR A 447 31.91 -9.87 -14.39
C THR A 447 32.88 -9.33 -13.36
N GLU A 448 33.82 -8.52 -13.82
CA GLU A 448 34.77 -7.82 -12.96
C GLU A 448 34.36 -6.36 -12.70
N ASP A 449 34.86 -5.78 -11.61
CA ASP A 449 34.66 -4.37 -11.33
C ASP A 449 35.31 -3.50 -12.43
N GLY A 450 34.57 -2.50 -12.92
CA GLY A 450 34.97 -1.64 -14.03
C GLY A 450 34.53 -2.15 -15.41
N GLU A 451 34.04 -3.38 -15.52
CA GLU A 451 33.64 -3.96 -16.80
C GLU A 451 32.30 -3.39 -17.30
N THR A 452 32.23 -3.13 -18.61
CA THR A 452 30.97 -2.75 -19.27
C THR A 452 30.17 -3.99 -19.61
N ILE A 453 28.98 -4.10 -19.03
CA ILE A 453 28.06 -5.21 -19.25
C ILE A 453 27.03 -4.80 -20.29
N LYS A 454 26.84 -5.66 -21.30
CA LYS A 454 25.79 -5.51 -22.29
C LYS A 454 25.14 -6.86 -22.58
N GLY A 455 23.82 -6.93 -22.50
CA GLY A 455 23.10 -8.18 -22.78
C GLY A 455 21.60 -7.98 -22.79
N ARG A 456 20.89 -8.98 -23.30
CA ARG A 456 19.43 -9.01 -23.25
C ARG A 456 19.00 -9.55 -21.89
N PHE A 457 18.23 -8.78 -21.13
CA PHE A 457 17.67 -9.26 -19.88
C PHE A 457 16.53 -10.24 -20.15
N THR A 458 16.66 -11.50 -19.76
CA THR A 458 15.70 -12.56 -20.08
C THR A 458 14.91 -13.01 -18.85
N GLU A 459 15.61 -13.40 -17.79
CA GLU A 459 14.99 -13.89 -16.56
C GLU A 459 15.68 -13.41 -15.29
N ARG A 460 14.97 -13.53 -14.16
CA ARG A 460 15.53 -13.33 -12.82
C ARG A 460 15.91 -14.68 -12.25
N LEU A 461 16.98 -14.70 -11.46
CA LEU A 461 17.41 -15.85 -10.68
C LEU A 461 17.40 -15.47 -9.19
N ASP A 462 16.58 -16.16 -8.41
CA ASP A 462 16.53 -16.03 -6.95
C ASP A 462 17.26 -17.21 -6.32
N ILE A 463 18.36 -16.91 -5.62
CA ILE A 463 19.18 -17.90 -4.89
C ILE A 463 19.50 -17.37 -3.49
N PRO A 464 20.02 -18.21 -2.57
CA PRO A 464 20.40 -17.75 -1.23
C PRO A 464 21.36 -16.55 -1.22
N ALA A 465 22.20 -16.41 -2.26
CA ALA A 465 23.12 -15.28 -2.40
C ALA A 465 22.45 -13.95 -2.74
N GLY A 466 21.18 -13.97 -3.20
CA GLY A 466 20.44 -12.80 -3.60
C GLY A 466 19.68 -13.00 -4.91
N ARG A 467 19.19 -11.88 -5.45
CA ARG A 467 18.46 -11.83 -6.72
C ARG A 467 19.35 -11.29 -7.82
N PHE A 468 19.47 -12.06 -8.89
CA PHE A 468 20.27 -11.73 -10.06
C PHE A 468 19.39 -11.61 -11.30
N ALA A 469 19.82 -10.77 -12.23
CA ALA A 469 19.29 -10.73 -13.59
C ALA A 469 20.22 -11.54 -14.50
N VAL A 470 19.61 -12.38 -15.33
CA VAL A 470 20.29 -13.16 -16.37
C VAL A 470 20.36 -12.29 -17.63
N LEU A 471 21.58 -11.94 -18.03
CA LEU A 471 21.85 -11.18 -19.24
C LEU A 471 22.44 -12.10 -20.30
N GLU A 472 21.67 -12.34 -21.34
CA GLU A 472 22.06 -13.24 -22.41
C GLU A 472 22.65 -12.48 -23.60
N LYS A 473 23.73 -13.04 -24.16
CA LYS A 473 24.28 -12.73 -25.48
C LYS A 473 24.11 -13.97 -26.38
N SER A 474 24.78 -13.98 -27.55
CA SER A 474 24.60 -15.04 -28.55
C SER A 474 25.09 -16.42 -28.07
N LYS A 475 26.22 -16.50 -27.36
CA LYS A 475 26.83 -17.77 -26.90
C LYS A 475 27.10 -17.84 -25.40
N GLU A 476 26.96 -16.71 -24.72
CA GLU A 476 27.32 -16.54 -23.32
C GLU A 476 26.20 -15.82 -22.57
N PHE A 477 26.24 -15.92 -21.25
CA PHE A 477 25.39 -15.15 -20.37
C PHE A 477 26.16 -14.73 -19.11
N THR A 478 25.63 -13.73 -18.44
CA THR A 478 26.21 -13.14 -17.25
C THR A 478 25.11 -12.92 -16.20
N LEU A 479 25.50 -13.02 -14.92
CA LEU A 479 24.63 -12.76 -13.78
C LEU A 479 25.01 -11.42 -13.14
N VAL A 480 24.03 -10.54 -12.97
CA VAL A 480 24.24 -9.21 -12.39
C VAL A 480 23.21 -8.92 -11.30
N PRO A 481 23.52 -8.12 -10.27
CA PRO A 481 22.53 -7.75 -9.26
C PRO A 481 21.27 -7.13 -9.90
N TRP A 482 20.11 -7.69 -9.59
CA TRP A 482 18.84 -7.21 -10.14
C TRP A 482 18.40 -5.90 -9.49
N ARG A 483 17.69 -5.06 -10.26
CA ARG A 483 17.00 -3.86 -9.76
C ARG A 483 15.58 -3.80 -10.32
N PRO A 484 14.60 -3.26 -9.55
CA PRO A 484 13.20 -3.17 -10.00
C PRO A 484 12.99 -2.56 -11.38
N VAL A 485 13.76 -1.52 -11.71
CA VAL A 485 13.71 -0.83 -13.02
C VAL A 485 14.02 -1.76 -14.21
N MET A 486 14.81 -2.82 -14.00
CA MET A 486 15.14 -3.79 -15.06
C MET A 486 13.91 -4.55 -15.53
N GLU A 487 12.89 -4.69 -14.68
CA GLU A 487 11.71 -5.50 -15.01
C GLU A 487 10.93 -4.95 -16.20
N THR A 488 10.83 -3.63 -16.29
CA THR A 488 10.21 -2.93 -17.42
C THR A 488 10.96 -3.12 -18.74
N ARG A 489 12.17 -3.69 -18.68
CA ARG A 489 13.07 -3.92 -19.83
C ARG A 489 13.31 -5.41 -20.09
N ARG A 490 12.49 -6.30 -19.53
CA ARG A 490 12.53 -7.73 -19.87
C ARG A 490 12.42 -7.93 -21.38
N GLY A 491 13.26 -8.81 -21.91
CA GLY A 491 13.39 -9.07 -23.34
C GLY A 491 14.16 -7.98 -24.10
N ARG A 492 14.61 -6.88 -23.49
CA ARG A 492 15.36 -5.80 -24.16
C ARG A 492 16.85 -5.88 -23.86
N LEU A 493 17.65 -5.29 -24.75
CA LEU A 493 19.07 -5.03 -24.50
C LEU A 493 19.21 -3.95 -23.42
N ILE A 494 20.05 -4.23 -22.44
CA ILE A 494 20.44 -3.28 -21.39
C ILE A 494 21.96 -3.21 -21.29
N GLU A 495 22.45 -2.07 -20.82
CA GLU A 495 23.88 -1.76 -20.71
C GLU A 495 24.16 -1.02 -19.40
N GLY A 496 25.28 -1.34 -18.77
CA GLY A 496 25.73 -0.72 -17.53
C GLY A 496 27.18 -1.05 -17.23
N VAL A 497 27.74 -0.41 -16.21
CA VAL A 497 29.13 -0.62 -15.77
C VAL A 497 29.10 -1.25 -14.38
N MET A 498 29.90 -2.30 -14.15
CA MET A 498 30.13 -2.84 -12.80
C MET A 498 30.97 -1.87 -11.98
N GLU A 499 30.50 -1.53 -10.79
CA GLU A 499 31.21 -0.72 -9.82
C GLU A 499 30.98 -1.29 -8.41
N ARG A 500 32.04 -1.84 -7.79
CA ARG A 500 32.03 -2.32 -6.39
C ARG A 500 30.90 -3.31 -6.11
N GLY A 501 30.72 -4.29 -7.01
CA GLY A 501 29.65 -5.29 -6.89
C GLY A 501 28.23 -4.75 -7.12
N ARG A 502 28.08 -3.55 -7.69
CA ARG A 502 26.80 -2.98 -8.15
C ARG A 502 26.89 -2.61 -9.62
N VAL A 503 25.76 -2.59 -10.31
CA VAL A 503 25.73 -2.12 -11.71
C VAL A 503 25.17 -0.71 -11.79
N ASN A 504 25.96 0.20 -12.35
CA ASN A 504 25.49 1.51 -12.75
C ASN A 504 24.89 1.42 -14.15
N TRP A 505 23.56 1.36 -14.22
CA TRP A 505 22.83 1.13 -15.46
C TRP A 505 22.62 2.40 -16.27
N ASN A 506 22.98 2.37 -17.55
CA ASN A 506 22.65 3.40 -18.52
C ASN A 506 21.29 3.12 -19.16
N PHE A 507 20.24 3.25 -18.35
CA PHE A 507 18.87 3.30 -18.84
C PHE A 507 18.65 4.66 -19.50
N GLY A 508 19.10 4.85 -20.76
CA GLY A 508 19.11 6.13 -21.48
C GLY A 508 18.02 7.12 -21.04
N ARG A 509 18.45 8.33 -20.62
CA ARG A 509 17.61 9.40 -20.03
C ARG A 509 16.21 9.43 -20.66
N THR A 510 15.19 9.13 -19.87
CA THR A 510 13.88 9.77 -20.06
C THR A 510 14.12 11.27 -19.89
N ARG A 511 14.08 12.03 -20.99
CA ARG A 511 14.08 13.50 -20.93
C ARG A 511 12.89 13.95 -20.09
N SER A 512 13.11 14.22 -18.81
CA SER A 512 12.34 15.24 -18.10
C SER A 512 12.64 16.54 -18.83
N GLY A 513 11.64 17.04 -19.57
CA GLY A 513 11.72 18.36 -20.19
C GLY A 513 11.97 19.44 -19.14
N PRO A 514 12.61 20.56 -19.50
CA PRO A 514 12.90 21.64 -18.57
C PRO A 514 11.60 22.18 -17.99
N GLY A 515 11.58 22.36 -16.67
CA GLY A 515 10.47 22.98 -15.96
C GLY A 515 10.17 24.37 -16.52
N ARG A 516 8.88 24.60 -16.76
CA ARG A 516 8.25 25.92 -16.78
C ARG A 516 7.02 25.86 -15.92
#